data_AF-A0A7S2P766-F1
#
_entry.id   AF-A0A7S2P766-F1
#
_cell.length_a   1.000
_cell.length_b   1.000
_cell.length_c   1.000
_cell.angle_alpha   90.00
_cell.angle_beta   90.00
_cell.angle_gamma   90.00
#
_symmetry.space_group_name_H-M   'P 1'
#
loop_
_entity.id
_entity.type
_entity.pdbx_description
1 polymer ?
#
loop_
_entity_poly.entity_id
_entity_poly.type
_entity_poly.pdbx_seq_one_letter_code
_entity_poly.pdbx_strand_id
1 'polypeptide(L)'
;VTQTKDRISGVDKLRLQICNGTKSALKVAEQYTRSGECSVDFETLEPGEVATVRFRGDGGYGGSLAFSLDGGKELLMLAAYTSRLSKSDFFGLEFSSDVAVKAKTFYDRMPRAFLGVVPGGP
;
A
#
# COMPACT_ATOMS: atom_id res chain seq x y z
N VAL A 1 11.19 -0.02 2.24
CA VAL A 1 10.30 -0.90 1.44
C VAL A 1 11.04 -1.29 0.18
N THR A 2 11.03 -2.59 -0.17
CA THR A 2 11.58 -3.09 -1.44
C THR A 2 10.41 -3.47 -2.36
N GLN A 3 10.49 -3.14 -3.65
CA GLN A 3 9.44 -3.40 -4.62
C GLN A 3 9.89 -4.37 -5.71
N THR A 4 9.02 -5.29 -6.09
CA THR A 4 9.23 -6.19 -7.23
C THR A 4 7.97 -6.19 -8.09
N LYS A 5 8.09 -5.78 -9.35
CA LYS A 5 6.99 -5.72 -10.31
C LYS A 5 7.23 -6.76 -11.39
N ASP A 6 6.30 -7.70 -11.52
CA ASP A 6 6.40 -8.82 -12.46
C ASP A 6 5.19 -8.87 -13.38
N ARG A 7 5.39 -9.38 -14.59
CA ARG A 7 4.32 -9.74 -15.51
C ARG A 7 4.49 -11.18 -15.95
N ILE A 8 3.48 -12.00 -15.69
CA ILE A 8 3.47 -13.42 -16.07
C ILE A 8 2.12 -13.73 -16.69
N SER A 9 2.11 -14.18 -17.95
CA SER A 9 0.90 -14.59 -18.68
C SER A 9 -0.25 -13.58 -18.66
N GLY A 10 0.05 -12.29 -18.86
CA GLY A 10 -0.98 -11.24 -18.88
C GLY A 10 -1.47 -10.79 -17.51
N VAL A 11 -0.98 -11.36 -16.42
CA VAL A 11 -1.26 -10.89 -15.06
C VAL A 11 -0.17 -9.91 -14.61
N ASP A 12 -0.56 -8.71 -14.21
CA ASP A 12 0.32 -7.72 -13.58
C ASP A 12 0.37 -8.00 -12.07
N LYS A 13 1.59 -8.05 -11.50
CA LYS A 13 1.84 -8.33 -10.08
C LYS A 13 2.79 -7.28 -9.51
N LEU A 14 2.49 -6.81 -8.30
CA LEU A 14 3.42 -6.04 -7.47
C LEU A 14 3.54 -6.74 -6.12
N ARG A 15 4.77 -7.04 -5.75
CA ARG A 15 5.13 -7.53 -4.43
C ARG A 15 5.95 -6.46 -3.73
N LEU A 16 5.56 -6.15 -2.50
CA LEU A 16 6.27 -5.20 -1.65
C LEU A 16 6.72 -5.92 -0.39
N GLN A 17 8.00 -5.80 -0.06
CA GLN A 17 8.51 -6.21 1.23
C GLN A 17 8.60 -4.99 2.14
N ILE A 18 7.89 -5.06 3.27
CA ILE A 18 7.88 -4.03 4.30
C ILE A 18 8.65 -4.58 5.49
N CYS A 19 9.74 -3.89 5.85
CA CYS A 19 10.43 -4.09 7.11
C CYS A 19 9.88 -3.07 8.11
N ASN A 20 9.39 -3.53 9.25
CA ASN A 20 8.95 -2.64 10.32
C ASN A 20 10.16 -2.06 11.05
N GLY A 21 10.69 -0.96 10.54
CA GLY A 21 11.77 -0.20 11.20
C GLY A 21 11.27 0.74 12.29
N THR A 22 9.99 0.71 12.67
CA THR A 22 9.43 1.58 13.70
C THR A 22 9.65 0.98 15.09
N LYS A 23 9.32 1.73 16.15
CA LYS A 23 9.35 1.24 17.54
C LYS A 23 8.05 0.55 17.96
N SER A 24 7.06 0.48 17.07
CA SER A 24 5.70 0.01 17.39
C SER A 24 5.28 -1.09 16.43
N ALA A 25 4.42 -2.00 16.88
CA ALA A 25 3.83 -2.98 15.98
C ALA A 25 2.95 -2.29 14.92
N LEU A 26 3.06 -2.71 13.67
CA LEU A 26 2.15 -2.31 12.60
C LEU A 26 0.96 -3.27 12.58
N LYS A 27 -0.25 -2.76 12.72
CA LYS A 27 -1.47 -3.58 12.67
C LYS A 27 -2.31 -3.21 11.48
N VAL A 28 -2.83 -4.19 10.75
CA VAL A 28 -3.73 -3.91 9.61
C VAL A 28 -4.99 -3.25 10.16
N ALA A 29 -5.22 -1.99 9.79
CA ALA A 29 -6.37 -1.21 10.24
C ALA A 29 -7.48 -1.19 9.19
N GLU A 30 -7.11 -1.03 7.91
CA GLU A 30 -8.07 -0.97 6.82
C GLU A 30 -7.43 -1.47 5.52
N GLN A 31 -8.25 -2.10 4.67
CA GLN A 31 -7.87 -2.47 3.32
C GLN A 31 -8.96 -1.98 2.35
N TYR A 32 -8.52 -1.36 1.26
CA TYR A 32 -9.38 -0.99 0.14
C TYR A 32 -8.87 -1.62 -1.16
N THR A 33 -9.76 -2.27 -1.90
CA THR A 33 -9.45 -2.84 -3.22
C THR A 33 -10.33 -2.18 -4.26
N ARG A 34 -9.71 -1.52 -5.25
CA ARG A 34 -10.39 -0.91 -6.40
C ARG A 34 -10.55 -1.89 -7.55
N SER A 35 -9.51 -2.65 -7.86
CA SER A 35 -9.48 -3.62 -8.95
C SER A 35 -8.42 -4.68 -8.73
N GLY A 36 -8.67 -5.90 -9.21
CA GLY A 36 -7.78 -7.03 -8.95
C GLY A 36 -7.81 -7.44 -7.48
N GLU A 37 -6.64 -7.79 -6.95
CA GLU A 37 -6.39 -8.23 -5.59
C GLU A 37 -5.40 -7.27 -4.91
N CYS A 38 -5.65 -6.99 -3.64
CA CYS A 38 -4.74 -6.37 -2.68
C CYS A 38 -4.73 -7.30 -1.45
N SER A 39 -3.57 -7.72 -0.96
CA SER A 39 -3.49 -8.65 0.17
C SER A 39 -2.19 -8.49 0.96
N VAL A 40 -2.25 -8.86 2.24
CA VAL A 40 -1.12 -8.91 3.18
C VAL A 40 -1.12 -10.26 3.90
N ASP A 41 0.05 -10.76 4.31
CA ASP A 41 0.20 -12.04 5.00
C ASP A 41 0.40 -11.93 6.51
N PHE A 42 -0.01 -10.81 7.10
CA PHE A 42 0.09 -10.56 8.54
C PHE A 42 -1.10 -9.73 9.03
N GLU A 43 -1.53 -9.97 10.27
CA GLU A 43 -2.46 -9.08 10.98
C GLU A 43 -1.70 -8.03 11.80
N THR A 44 -0.57 -8.45 12.40
CA THR A 44 0.36 -7.63 13.17
C THR A 44 1.79 -7.92 12.70
N LEU A 45 2.60 -6.88 12.55
CA LEU A 45 4.02 -6.96 12.19
C LEU A 45 4.85 -6.26 13.26
N GLU A 46 5.64 -7.03 14.02
CA GLU A 46 6.41 -6.51 15.15
C GLU A 46 7.66 -5.72 14.67
N PRO A 47 8.20 -4.82 15.52
CA PRO A 47 9.45 -4.12 15.22
C PRO A 47 10.58 -5.08 14.81
N GLY A 48 11.23 -4.78 13.68
CA GLY A 48 12.31 -5.58 13.10
C GLY A 48 11.85 -6.73 12.18
N GLU A 49 10.56 -7.04 12.14
CA GLU A 49 10.03 -8.08 11.26
C GLU A 49 9.82 -7.57 9.82
N VAL A 50 9.75 -8.53 8.89
CA VAL A 50 9.52 -8.28 7.47
C VAL A 50 8.30 -9.06 7.00
N ALA A 51 7.39 -8.39 6.30
CA ALA A 51 6.23 -9.03 5.68
C ALA A 51 6.01 -8.58 4.24
N THR A 52 5.08 -9.26 3.57
CA THR A 52 4.82 -9.06 2.15
C THR A 52 3.42 -8.51 1.90
N VAL A 53 3.35 -7.41 1.16
CA VAL A 53 2.12 -6.89 0.57
C VAL A 53 2.08 -7.27 -0.91
N ARG A 54 0.92 -7.70 -1.41
CA ARG A 54 0.74 -8.17 -2.78
C ARG A 54 -0.41 -7.41 -3.45
N PHE A 55 -0.16 -7.00 -4.69
CA PHE A 55 -1.19 -6.54 -5.62
C PHE A 55 -1.14 -7.39 -6.88
N ARG A 56 -2.31 -7.75 -7.41
CA ARG A 56 -2.39 -8.61 -8.59
C ARG A 56 -3.65 -8.34 -9.39
N GLY A 57 -3.58 -8.41 -10.71
CA GLY A 57 -4.79 -8.53 -11.52
C GLY A 57 -4.52 -8.71 -12.99
N ASP A 58 -5.54 -9.16 -13.72
CA ASP A 58 -5.48 -9.30 -15.16
C ASP A 58 -5.67 -7.94 -15.82
N GLY A 59 -4.66 -7.48 -16.57
CA GLY A 59 -4.65 -6.15 -17.17
C GLY A 59 -4.47 -4.96 -16.20
N GLY A 60 -4.35 -5.20 -14.89
CA GLY A 60 -4.08 -4.17 -13.89
C GLY A 60 -4.48 -4.54 -12.45
N TYR A 61 -4.04 -3.73 -11.49
CA TYR A 61 -4.42 -3.83 -10.08
C TYR A 61 -4.61 -2.43 -9.48
N GLY A 62 -5.33 -2.33 -8.37
CA GLY A 62 -5.55 -1.07 -7.68
C GLY A 62 -6.06 -1.28 -6.27
N GLY A 63 -5.40 -0.71 -5.28
CA GLY A 63 -5.86 -0.74 -3.89
C GLY A 63 -4.94 0.03 -2.94
N SER A 64 -5.34 0.04 -1.67
CA SER A 64 -4.59 0.64 -0.58
C SER A 64 -4.79 -0.10 0.73
N LEU A 65 -3.85 0.10 1.64
CA LEU A 65 -3.80 -0.46 2.99
C LEU A 65 -3.47 0.67 3.97
N ALA A 66 -4.11 0.62 5.12
CA ALA A 66 -3.77 1.44 6.28
C ALA A 66 -3.27 0.51 7.38
N PHE A 67 -2.09 0.80 7.92
CA PHE A 67 -1.56 0.13 9.10
C PHE A 67 -1.57 1.11 10.27
N SER A 68 -2.18 0.73 11.38
CA SER A 68 -2.08 1.50 12.62
C SER A 68 -0.76 1.25 13.32
N LEU A 69 -0.19 2.31 13.89
CA LEU A 69 0.98 2.30 14.76
C LEU A 69 0.74 3.17 15.99
N ASP A 70 1.64 3.05 16.97
CA ASP A 70 1.57 3.76 18.27
C ASP A 70 0.20 3.68 18.96
N GLY A 71 -0.39 2.46 18.98
CA GLY A 71 -1.70 2.24 19.58
C GLY A 71 -2.87 2.87 18.83
N GLY A 72 -2.69 3.20 17.54
CA GLY A 72 -3.73 3.81 16.70
C GLY A 72 -3.69 5.33 16.65
N LYS A 73 -2.58 5.95 17.06
CA LYS A 73 -2.36 7.41 16.99
C LYS A 73 -1.75 7.88 15.67
N GLU A 74 -1.16 6.97 14.92
CA GLU A 74 -0.57 7.23 13.61
C GLU A 74 -0.94 6.10 12.65
N LEU A 75 -0.94 6.42 11.35
CA LEU A 75 -1.16 5.49 10.27
C LEU A 75 0.04 5.45 9.31
N LEU A 76 0.40 4.26 8.86
CA LEU A 76 1.20 4.04 7.66
C LEU A 76 0.26 3.65 6.54
N MET A 77 0.15 4.53 5.55
CA MET A 77 -0.73 4.36 4.39
C MET A 77 0.09 3.91 3.19
N LEU A 78 -0.41 2.91 2.48
CA LEU A 78 0.22 2.36 1.28
C LEU A 78 -0.83 2.23 0.18
N ALA A 79 -0.51 2.64 -1.04
CA ALA A 79 -1.38 2.47 -2.19
C ALA A 79 -0.59 2.10 -3.43
N ALA A 80 -1.20 1.31 -4.30
CA ALA A 80 -0.62 0.98 -5.58
C ALA A 80 -1.71 0.82 -6.65
N TYR A 81 -1.36 1.19 -7.88
CA TYR A 81 -2.22 1.03 -9.03
C TYR A 81 -1.39 0.77 -10.27
N THR A 82 -1.92 -0.05 -11.18
CA THR A 82 -1.46 -0.13 -12.56
C THR A 82 -2.63 -0.51 -13.45
N SER A 83 -2.71 0.04 -14.66
CA SER A 83 -3.69 -0.39 -15.65
C SER A 83 -3.17 -0.23 -17.06
N ARG A 84 -3.43 -1.25 -17.88
CA ARG A 84 -3.11 -1.24 -19.32
C ARG A 84 -4.03 -0.31 -20.11
N LEU A 85 -5.28 -0.18 -19.69
CA LEU A 85 -6.29 0.61 -20.39
C LEU A 85 -5.96 2.10 -20.31
N SER A 86 -5.65 2.59 -19.11
CA SER A 86 -5.30 3.99 -18.90
C SER A 86 -3.81 4.28 -19.12
N LYS A 87 -2.96 3.26 -19.24
CA LYS A 87 -1.49 3.39 -19.29
C LYS A 87 -0.92 4.21 -18.12
N SER A 88 -1.55 4.09 -16.95
CA SER A 88 -1.14 4.79 -15.74
C SER A 88 -0.73 3.79 -14.66
N ASP A 89 0.27 4.16 -13.89
CA ASP A 89 0.65 3.49 -12.66
C ASP A 89 0.97 4.49 -11.55
N PHE A 90 0.83 4.04 -10.31
CA PHE A 90 1.38 4.74 -9.18
C PHE A 90 1.72 3.79 -8.03
N PHE A 91 2.62 4.29 -7.18
CA PHE A 91 2.88 3.76 -5.86
C PHE A 91 2.94 4.94 -4.89
N GLY A 92 2.26 4.83 -3.76
CA GLY A 92 2.26 5.82 -2.70
C GLY A 92 2.50 5.18 -1.34
N LEU A 93 3.29 5.84 -0.52
CA LEU A 93 3.56 5.49 0.87
C LEU A 93 3.60 6.78 1.68
N GLU A 94 2.89 6.82 2.81
CA GLU A 94 2.80 8.02 3.66
C GLU A 94 2.58 7.66 5.12
N PHE A 95 3.22 8.38 6.03
CA PHE A 95 2.85 8.40 7.44
C PHE A 95 1.88 9.55 7.69
N SER A 96 0.79 9.28 8.41
CA SER A 96 -0.25 10.26 8.74
C SER A 96 -0.53 10.25 10.24
N SER A 97 -0.52 11.43 10.85
CA SER A 97 -1.05 11.66 12.19
C SER A 97 -2.57 11.85 12.20
N ASP A 98 -3.18 12.11 11.03
CA ASP A 98 -4.63 12.09 10.89
C ASP A 98 -5.11 10.64 10.75
N VAL A 99 -5.52 10.08 11.88
CA VAL A 99 -6.03 8.70 12.02
C VAL A 99 -7.45 8.52 11.49
N ALA A 100 -8.13 9.61 11.11
CA ALA A 100 -9.44 9.54 10.48
C ALA A 100 -9.34 9.22 8.96
N VAL A 101 -8.16 9.37 8.37
CA VAL A 101 -7.94 9.11 6.93
C VAL A 101 -8.21 7.63 6.61
N LYS A 102 -9.18 7.42 5.71
CA LYS A 102 -9.55 6.08 5.22
C LYS A 102 -8.65 5.63 4.09
N ALA A 103 -8.45 4.31 3.97
CA ALA A 103 -7.63 3.72 2.91
C ALA A 103 -8.14 4.12 1.52
N LYS A 104 -9.46 4.16 1.30
CA LYS A 104 -10.06 4.62 0.04
C LYS A 104 -9.74 6.08 -0.27
N THR A 105 -9.88 6.98 0.71
CA THR A 105 -9.60 8.41 0.54
C THR A 105 -8.13 8.63 0.19
N PHE A 106 -7.22 7.91 0.86
CA PHE A 106 -5.80 7.92 0.53
C PHE A 106 -5.53 7.45 -0.91
N TYR A 107 -6.19 6.38 -1.35
CA TYR A 107 -6.06 5.89 -2.73
C TYR A 107 -6.53 6.93 -3.76
N ASP A 108 -7.69 7.56 -3.52
CA ASP A 108 -8.28 8.48 -4.49
C ASP A 108 -7.49 9.79 -4.66
N ARG A 109 -6.68 10.19 -3.66
CA ARG A 109 -5.78 11.36 -3.75
C ARG A 109 -4.44 11.08 -4.45
N MET A 110 -4.09 9.82 -4.70
CA MET A 110 -2.81 9.49 -5.31
C MET A 110 -2.74 9.96 -6.78
N PRO A 111 -1.70 10.71 -7.16
CA PRO A 111 -1.54 11.15 -8.54
C PRO A 111 -1.29 9.93 -9.46
N ARG A 112 -2.09 9.83 -10.52
CA ARG A 112 -2.02 8.72 -11.50
C ARG A 112 -0.89 8.93 -12.52
N ALA A 113 0.34 9.04 -12.04
CA ALA A 113 1.59 9.01 -12.83
C ALA A 113 2.84 9.01 -11.92
N PHE A 114 2.75 8.53 -10.68
CA PHE A 114 3.76 8.76 -9.66
C PHE A 114 4.29 7.48 -9.04
N LEU A 115 5.58 7.23 -9.20
CA LEU A 115 6.31 6.16 -8.51
C LEU A 115 7.20 6.80 -7.44
N GLY A 116 6.70 6.97 -6.22
CA GLY A 116 7.50 7.60 -5.16
C GLY A 116 6.84 7.63 -3.78
N VAL A 117 7.55 8.23 -2.82
CA VAL A 117 7.02 8.54 -1.49
C VAL A 117 6.32 9.90 -1.57
N VAL A 118 5.09 9.99 -1.08
CA VAL A 118 4.37 11.26 -1.00
C VAL A 118 4.74 11.90 0.35
N PRO A 119 5.27 13.13 0.38
CA PRO A 119 5.51 13.82 1.64
C PRO A 119 4.19 13.94 2.41
N GLY A 120 4.19 13.58 3.69
CA GLY A 120 3.02 13.70 4.56
C GLY A 120 2.46 15.12 4.50
N GLY A 121 1.14 15.23 4.30
CA GLY A 121 0.45 16.51 4.38
C GLY A 121 0.46 17.06 5.81
N PRO A 122 0.37 18.39 5.99
CA PRO A 122 0.30 19.03 7.30
C PRO A 122 -0.95 18.65 8.10
#